data_AF-A0A6V7KGB6-F1
#
_entry.id   AF-A0A6V7KGB6-F1
#
_cell.length_a   1.000
_cell.length_b   1.000
_cell.length_c   1.000
_cell.angle_alpha   90.00
_cell.angle_beta   90.00
_cell.angle_gamma   90.00
#
_symmetry.space_group_name_H-M   'P 1'
#
loop_
_entity.id
_entity.type
_entity.pdbx_description
1 polymer ?
#
loop_
_entity_poly.entity_id
_entity_poly.type
_entity_poly.pdbx_seq_one_letter_code
_entity_poly.pdbx_strand_id
1 'polypeptide(L)'
;FILYVKKGYRDAPYHNWLHAFSVAHFAYLMIKNLNLVEDKYLTQLQALVFLVSGLCHDIDHRGTNNSFQTQCGTVLASLYSSEGSVMERHHLAQSMCILNTEGCNIFENLASDEYSEALDLLRNNILATDLASHFRSMDEQDEIVRKGFKRDDQAHQKLLHAMFMTCCDLSDQTKDWKTSKKTA
;
A
#
# COMPACT_ATOMS: atom_id res chain seq x y z
N PHE A 1 13.50 10.19 -6.62
CA PHE A 1 12.40 9.31 -6.18
C PHE A 1 10.99 9.82 -6.53
N ILE A 2 10.39 10.80 -5.84
CA ILE A 2 8.95 11.17 -6.00
C ILE A 2 8.54 11.45 -7.46
N LEU A 3 9.38 12.17 -8.22
CA LEU A 3 9.10 12.45 -9.64
C LEU A 3 9.10 11.19 -10.51
N TYR A 4 9.93 10.19 -10.19
CA TYR A 4 9.93 8.89 -10.87
C TYR A 4 8.67 8.11 -10.52
N VAL A 5 8.25 8.10 -9.25
CA VAL A 5 6.98 7.49 -8.84
C VAL A 5 5.82 8.13 -9.60
N LYS A 6 5.70 9.46 -9.59
CA LYS A 6 4.67 10.20 -10.36
C LYS A 6 4.68 9.83 -11.84
N LYS A 7 5.86 9.75 -12.45
CA LYS A 7 6.02 9.35 -13.87
C LYS A 7 5.58 7.90 -14.12
N GLY A 8 5.66 7.03 -13.12
CA GLY A 8 5.23 5.64 -13.22
C GLY A 8 3.71 5.43 -13.23
N TYR A 9 2.92 6.44 -12.84
CA TYR A 9 1.46 6.38 -12.94
C TYR A 9 0.98 6.73 -14.34
N ARG A 10 -0.02 5.96 -14.82
CA ARG A 10 -0.69 6.22 -16.10
C ARG A 10 -1.86 7.19 -15.93
N ASP A 11 -2.35 7.70 -17.05
CA ASP A 11 -3.56 8.53 -17.10
C ASP A 11 -4.83 7.67 -17.11
N ALA A 12 -5.06 6.92 -16.03
CA ALA A 12 -6.30 6.19 -15.81
C ALA A 12 -7.35 7.09 -15.12
N PRO A 13 -8.66 6.86 -15.31
CA PRO A 13 -9.69 7.70 -14.68
C PRO A 13 -9.60 7.78 -13.14
N TYR A 14 -9.28 6.65 -12.49
CA TYR A 14 -9.17 6.56 -11.03
C TYR A 14 -7.73 6.27 -10.56
N HIS A 15 -7.17 5.11 -10.89
CA HIS A 15 -5.82 4.68 -10.48
C HIS A 15 -4.69 5.45 -11.20
N ASN A 16 -4.61 6.75 -10.92
CA ASN A 16 -3.62 7.69 -11.44
C ASN A 16 -2.82 8.31 -10.28
N TRP A 17 -1.91 9.23 -10.59
CA TRP A 17 -1.07 9.88 -9.59
C TRP A 17 -1.85 10.62 -8.49
N LEU A 18 -3.02 11.20 -8.81
CA LEU A 18 -3.80 11.93 -7.81
C LEU A 18 -4.40 10.98 -6.76
N HIS A 19 -4.79 9.77 -7.18
CA HIS A 19 -5.19 8.70 -6.24
C HIS A 19 -4.02 8.33 -5.31
N ALA A 20 -2.85 8.00 -5.86
CA ALA A 20 -1.69 7.68 -5.02
C ALA A 20 -1.31 8.81 -4.05
N PHE A 21 -1.42 10.06 -4.50
CA PHE A 21 -1.19 11.23 -3.65
C PHE A 21 -2.25 11.36 -2.54
N SER A 22 -3.54 11.14 -2.82
CA SER A 22 -4.60 11.20 -1.80
C SER A 22 -4.44 10.10 -0.76
N VAL A 23 -4.06 8.88 -1.18
CA VAL A 23 -3.74 7.75 -0.31
C VAL A 23 -2.56 8.09 0.61
N ALA A 24 -1.45 8.59 0.08
CA ALA A 24 -0.30 9.00 0.90
C ALA A 24 -0.63 10.17 1.85
N HIS A 25 -1.47 11.12 1.40
CA HIS A 25 -1.96 12.19 2.25
C HIS A 25 -2.84 11.66 3.40
N PHE A 26 -3.70 10.66 3.15
CA PHE A 26 -4.49 10.05 4.21
C PHE A 26 -3.62 9.27 5.21
N ALA A 27 -2.58 8.57 4.74
CA ALA A 27 -1.60 7.95 5.61
C ALA A 27 -0.93 8.98 6.54
N TYR A 28 -0.58 10.16 6.01
CA TYR A 28 -0.10 11.28 6.83
C TYR A 28 -1.14 11.74 7.86
N LEU A 29 -2.41 11.92 7.44
CA LEU A 29 -3.48 12.29 8.36
C LEU A 29 -3.67 11.26 9.47
N MET A 30 -3.59 9.97 9.17
CA MET A 30 -3.66 8.90 10.18
C MET A 30 -2.49 8.99 11.15
N ILE A 31 -1.26 9.11 10.66
CA ILE A 31 -0.06 9.27 11.51
C ILE A 31 -0.23 10.44 12.48
N LYS A 32 -0.73 11.59 12.00
CA LYS A 32 -0.85 12.82 12.79
C LYS A 32 -2.06 12.89 13.70
N ASN A 33 -3.22 12.41 13.29
CA ASN A 33 -4.46 12.55 14.06
C ASN A 33 -4.70 11.37 15.00
N LEU A 34 -4.10 10.20 14.72
CA LEU A 34 -4.15 9.02 15.59
C LEU A 34 -2.86 8.84 16.40
N ASN A 35 -1.94 9.81 16.35
CA ASN A 35 -0.67 9.82 17.08
C ASN A 35 0.12 8.50 16.93
N LEU A 36 0.10 7.88 15.74
CA LEU A 36 0.53 6.48 15.57
C LEU A 36 1.98 6.23 16.01
N VAL A 37 2.87 7.21 15.81
CA VAL A 37 4.27 7.10 16.23
C VAL A 37 4.44 7.40 17.72
N GLU A 38 3.77 8.43 18.23
CA GLU A 38 3.86 8.87 19.63
C GLU A 38 3.28 7.80 20.59
N ASP A 39 2.17 7.17 20.18
CA ASP A 39 1.51 6.09 20.91
C ASP A 39 2.10 4.70 20.64
N LYS A 40 3.18 4.64 19.84
CA LYS A 40 3.96 3.42 19.52
C LYS A 40 3.16 2.34 18.78
N TYR A 41 2.22 2.73 17.94
CA TYR A 41 1.59 1.84 16.96
C TYR A 41 2.46 1.65 15.71
N LEU A 42 3.29 2.65 15.38
CA LEU A 42 4.29 2.59 14.32
C LEU A 42 5.65 3.05 14.83
N THR A 43 6.72 2.40 14.39
CA THR A 43 8.08 2.97 14.48
C THR A 43 8.24 4.11 13.46
N GLN A 44 9.31 4.90 13.58
CA GLN A 44 9.61 5.93 12.58
C GLN A 44 9.84 5.33 11.19
N LEU A 45 10.53 4.19 11.12
CA LEU A 45 10.74 3.46 9.88
C LEU A 45 9.42 2.96 9.28
N GLN A 46 8.55 2.37 10.09
CA GLN A 46 7.23 1.92 9.65
C GLN A 46 6.37 3.07 9.14
N ALA A 47 6.38 4.23 9.81
CA ALA A 47 5.66 5.41 9.37
C ALA A 47 6.21 5.98 8.05
N LEU A 48 7.54 6.00 7.88
CA LEU A 48 8.18 6.37 6.61
C LEU A 48 7.74 5.44 5.49
N VAL A 49 7.87 4.12 5.70
CA VAL A 49 7.51 3.13 4.69
C VAL A 49 6.01 3.15 4.39
N PHE A 50 5.15 3.41 5.37
CA PHE A 50 3.71 3.54 5.17
C PHE A 50 3.37 4.69 4.20
N LEU A 51 4.01 5.86 4.33
CA LEU A 51 3.86 6.97 3.38
C LEU A 51 4.38 6.61 1.99
N VAL A 52 5.54 5.95 1.92
CA VAL A 52 6.14 5.50 0.65
C VAL A 52 5.25 4.47 -0.05
N SER A 53 4.68 3.52 0.69
CA SER A 53 3.73 2.54 0.18
C SER A 53 2.50 3.22 -0.40
N GLY A 54 1.93 4.21 0.28
CA GLY A 54 0.80 4.99 -0.25
C GLY A 54 1.11 5.63 -1.61
N LEU A 55 2.32 6.17 -1.80
CA LEU A 55 2.75 6.73 -3.08
C LEU A 55 2.98 5.69 -4.17
N CYS A 56 3.27 4.43 -3.83
CA CYS A 56 3.76 3.43 -4.77
C CYS A 56 2.77 2.29 -5.06
N HIS A 57 1.69 2.17 -4.30
CA HIS A 57 0.84 0.97 -4.29
C HIS A 57 0.15 0.63 -5.62
N ASP A 58 0.09 1.58 -6.56
CA ASP A 58 -0.66 1.47 -7.82
C ASP A 58 0.19 1.85 -9.06
N ILE A 59 1.53 1.84 -8.96
CA ILE A 59 2.41 2.24 -10.07
C ILE A 59 2.16 1.37 -11.32
N ASP A 60 2.08 2.00 -12.50
CA ASP A 60 1.78 1.35 -13.79
C ASP A 60 0.39 0.68 -13.87
N HIS A 61 -0.56 1.05 -13.02
CA HIS A 61 -1.93 0.54 -13.11
C HIS A 61 -2.58 0.87 -14.47
N ARG A 62 -3.28 -0.09 -15.07
CA ARG A 62 -3.80 -0.02 -16.46
C ARG A 62 -5.32 0.15 -16.57
N GLY A 63 -5.99 0.36 -15.44
CA GLY A 63 -7.45 0.50 -15.37
C GLY A 63 -8.20 -0.84 -15.45
N THR A 64 -7.53 -1.95 -15.12
CA THR A 64 -8.05 -3.32 -15.24
C THR A 64 -7.64 -4.12 -14.00
N ASN A 65 -8.57 -4.89 -13.44
CA ASN A 65 -8.34 -5.63 -12.19
C ASN A 65 -7.61 -6.98 -12.39
N ASN A 66 -7.33 -7.67 -11.29
CA ASN A 66 -6.66 -8.98 -11.25
C ASN A 66 -7.40 -10.07 -12.06
N SER A 67 -8.73 -10.07 -12.05
CA SER A 67 -9.55 -11.04 -12.81
C SER A 67 -9.36 -10.85 -14.33
N PHE A 68 -9.33 -9.59 -14.80
CA PHE A 68 -9.03 -9.29 -16.19
C PHE A 68 -7.64 -9.79 -16.59
N GLN A 69 -6.61 -9.59 -15.74
CA GLN A 69 -5.24 -10.03 -16.06
C GLN A 69 -5.19 -11.53 -16.36
N THR A 70 -5.83 -12.34 -15.50
CA THR A 70 -5.80 -13.81 -15.60
C THR A 70 -6.68 -14.32 -16.74
N GLN A 71 -7.90 -13.80 -16.87
CA GLN A 71 -8.84 -14.22 -17.93
C GLN A 71 -8.33 -13.88 -19.33
N CYS A 72 -7.66 -12.73 -19.50
CA CYS A 72 -7.12 -12.32 -20.78
C CYS A 72 -5.70 -12.87 -21.06
N GLY A 73 -5.13 -13.69 -20.16
CA GLY A 73 -3.80 -14.28 -20.35
C GLY A 73 -2.70 -13.23 -20.56
N THR A 74 -2.80 -12.11 -19.84
CA THR A 74 -1.85 -10.99 -19.98
C THR A 74 -0.44 -11.37 -19.54
N VAL A 75 0.56 -10.61 -19.98
CA VAL A 75 1.96 -10.80 -19.53
C VAL A 75 2.09 -10.72 -18.00
N LEU A 76 1.34 -9.83 -17.34
CA LEU A 76 1.36 -9.71 -15.88
C LEU A 76 0.83 -10.99 -15.22
N ALA A 77 -0.25 -11.58 -15.76
CA ALA A 77 -0.74 -12.86 -15.27
C ALA A 77 0.27 -13.99 -15.51
N SER A 78 0.95 -14.04 -16.65
CA SER A 78 2.01 -15.02 -16.89
C SER A 78 3.15 -14.94 -15.87
N LEU A 79 3.44 -13.75 -15.34
CA LEU A 79 4.50 -13.55 -14.35
C LEU A 79 4.05 -13.86 -12.91
N TYR A 80 2.82 -13.50 -12.55
CA TYR A 80 2.43 -13.43 -11.13
C TYR A 80 1.21 -14.30 -10.76
N SER A 81 0.48 -14.88 -11.72
CA SER A 81 -0.80 -15.55 -11.43
C SER A 81 -0.71 -16.72 -10.45
N SER A 82 0.43 -17.43 -10.37
CA SER A 82 0.61 -18.56 -9.45
C SER A 82 0.51 -18.18 -7.97
N GLU A 83 0.78 -16.92 -7.63
CA GLU A 83 0.78 -16.43 -6.24
C GLU A 83 -0.42 -15.52 -5.91
N GLY A 84 -1.27 -15.19 -6.88
CA GLY A 84 -2.35 -14.21 -6.73
C GLY A 84 -1.86 -12.75 -6.74
N SER A 85 -2.76 -11.81 -6.43
CA SER A 85 -2.51 -10.34 -6.36
C SER A 85 -1.57 -9.84 -7.48
N VAL A 86 -1.98 -10.09 -8.74
CA VAL A 86 -1.16 -9.91 -9.95
C VAL A 86 -0.73 -8.45 -10.12
N MET A 87 -1.67 -7.53 -9.95
CA MET A 87 -1.42 -6.09 -10.06
C MET A 87 -0.57 -5.60 -8.91
N GLU A 88 -0.85 -6.01 -7.68
CA GLU A 88 -0.11 -5.58 -6.49
C GLU A 88 1.36 -6.04 -6.54
N ARG A 89 1.62 -7.24 -7.06
CA ARG A 89 2.99 -7.72 -7.34
C ARG A 89 3.68 -6.90 -8.41
N HIS A 90 2.95 -6.50 -9.46
CA HIS A 90 3.49 -5.60 -10.48
C HIS A 90 3.82 -4.22 -9.90
N HIS A 91 2.94 -3.64 -9.08
CA HIS A 91 3.18 -2.36 -8.40
C HIS A 91 4.44 -2.41 -7.52
N LEU A 92 4.61 -3.50 -6.77
CA LEU A 92 5.82 -3.75 -6.00
C LEU A 92 7.06 -3.86 -6.89
N ALA A 93 7.00 -4.61 -7.98
CA ALA A 93 8.11 -4.75 -8.92
C ALA A 93 8.52 -3.38 -9.51
N GLN A 94 7.55 -2.55 -9.92
CA GLN A 94 7.82 -1.19 -10.41
C GLN A 94 8.44 -0.30 -9.32
N SER A 95 7.97 -0.42 -8.08
CA SER A 95 8.53 0.30 -6.93
C SER A 95 10.00 -0.05 -6.72
N MET A 96 10.34 -1.34 -6.79
CA MET A 96 11.73 -1.81 -6.68
C MET A 96 12.60 -1.34 -7.84
N CYS A 97 12.07 -1.30 -9.08
CA CYS A 97 12.80 -0.70 -10.21
C CYS A 97 13.13 0.79 -9.97
N ILE A 98 12.20 1.55 -9.41
CA ILE A 98 12.42 2.97 -9.09
C ILE A 98 13.46 3.12 -7.97
N LEU A 99 13.38 2.31 -6.91
CA LEU A 99 14.39 2.34 -5.83
C LEU A 99 15.79 1.96 -6.34
N ASN A 100 15.89 1.02 -7.29
CA ASN A 100 17.15 0.62 -7.91
C ASN A 100 17.65 1.58 -9.00
N THR A 101 16.92 2.65 -9.31
CA THR A 101 17.39 3.71 -10.20
C THR A 101 18.38 4.61 -9.47
N GLU A 102 19.49 4.97 -10.11
CA GLU A 102 20.52 5.86 -9.55
C GLU A 102 19.90 7.16 -9.01
N GLY A 103 20.26 7.54 -7.78
CA GLY A 103 19.75 8.73 -7.09
C GLY A 103 18.27 8.64 -6.68
N CYS A 104 17.64 7.47 -6.74
CA CYS A 104 16.25 7.28 -6.31
C CYS A 104 16.08 6.40 -5.07
N ASN A 105 17.13 5.75 -4.58
CA ASN A 105 17.04 4.93 -3.38
C ASN A 105 16.93 5.79 -2.11
N ILE A 106 15.71 6.07 -1.67
CA ILE A 106 15.46 6.87 -0.45
C ILE A 106 15.82 6.13 0.84
N PHE A 107 16.11 4.83 0.76
CA PHE A 107 16.49 3.98 1.89
C PHE A 107 18.01 3.73 1.95
N GLU A 108 18.80 4.29 1.04
CA GLU A 108 20.24 3.97 0.87
C GLU A 108 21.11 4.19 2.12
N ASN A 109 20.68 5.07 3.02
CA ASN A 109 21.42 5.41 4.24
C ASN A 109 20.95 4.61 5.49
N LEU A 110 19.98 3.71 5.34
CA LEU A 110 19.55 2.82 6.43
C LEU A 110 20.63 1.76 6.70
N ALA A 111 20.68 1.27 7.95
CA ALA A 111 21.47 0.09 8.27
C ALA A 111 20.94 -1.14 7.52
N SER A 112 21.76 -2.18 7.36
CA SER A 112 21.39 -3.34 6.53
C SER A 112 20.13 -4.07 6.99
N ASP A 113 19.89 -4.12 8.30
CA ASP A 113 18.71 -4.70 8.92
C ASP A 113 17.48 -3.81 8.71
N GLU A 114 17.59 -2.50 8.95
CA GLU A 114 16.53 -1.52 8.68
C GLU A 114 16.17 -1.43 7.19
N TYR A 115 17.14 -1.57 6.30
CA TYR A 115 16.92 -1.62 4.86
C TYR A 115 16.11 -2.85 4.46
N SER A 116 16.45 -4.02 5.00
CA SER A 116 15.68 -5.25 4.79
C SER A 116 14.26 -5.11 5.32
N GLU A 117 14.10 -4.57 6.53
CA GLU A 117 12.79 -4.30 7.14
C GLU A 117 11.97 -3.35 6.27
N ALA A 118 12.57 -2.26 5.76
CA ALA A 118 11.89 -1.31 4.89
C ALA A 118 11.34 -1.96 3.61
N LEU A 119 12.11 -2.84 2.97
CA LEU A 119 11.68 -3.55 1.77
C LEU A 119 10.59 -4.60 2.08
N ASP A 120 10.68 -5.28 3.23
CA ASP A 120 9.65 -6.21 3.70
C ASP A 120 8.32 -5.48 4.00
N LEU A 121 8.39 -4.34 4.70
CA LEU A 121 7.25 -3.48 4.99
C LEU A 121 6.62 -2.95 3.69
N LEU A 122 7.43 -2.48 2.74
CA LEU A 122 6.95 -1.99 1.45
C LEU A 122 6.20 -3.09 0.69
N ARG A 123 6.77 -4.31 0.64
CA ARG A 123 6.12 -5.48 0.04
C ARG A 123 4.79 -5.80 0.72
N ASN A 124 4.78 -5.91 2.05
CA ASN A 124 3.57 -6.28 2.79
C ASN A 124 2.46 -5.25 2.63
N ASN A 125 2.80 -3.95 2.68
CA ASN A 125 1.84 -2.87 2.54
C ASN A 125 1.21 -2.81 1.14
N ILE A 126 2.01 -2.99 0.08
CA ILE A 126 1.49 -2.99 -1.30
C ILE A 126 0.63 -4.24 -1.54
N LEU A 127 1.05 -5.42 -1.09
CA LEU A 127 0.22 -6.63 -1.25
C LEU A 127 -1.09 -6.57 -0.45
N ALA A 128 -1.14 -5.78 0.62
CA ALA A 128 -2.34 -5.58 1.43
C ALA A 128 -3.42 -4.74 0.73
N THR A 129 -3.12 -4.03 -0.36
CA THR A 129 -4.13 -3.27 -1.12
C THR A 129 -5.02 -4.16 -1.99
N ASP A 130 -4.65 -5.44 -2.19
CA ASP A 130 -5.56 -6.42 -2.78
C ASP A 130 -6.76 -6.63 -1.84
N LEU A 131 -7.92 -6.08 -2.21
CA LEU A 131 -9.15 -6.21 -1.40
C LEU A 131 -9.54 -7.68 -1.15
N ALA A 132 -9.17 -8.62 -2.03
CA ALA A 132 -9.39 -10.04 -1.76
C ALA A 132 -8.59 -10.51 -0.54
N SER A 133 -7.38 -9.98 -0.31
CA SER A 133 -6.59 -10.23 0.91
C SER A 133 -7.26 -9.61 2.14
N HIS A 134 -7.75 -8.37 2.03
CA HIS A 134 -8.49 -7.72 3.11
C HIS A 134 -9.69 -8.59 3.55
N PHE A 135 -10.54 -9.01 2.60
CA PHE A 135 -11.71 -9.83 2.89
C PHE A 135 -11.38 -11.21 3.46
N ARG A 136 -10.29 -11.85 2.99
CA ARG A 136 -9.82 -13.13 3.56
C ARG A 136 -9.43 -13.04 5.04
N SER A 137 -9.02 -11.86 5.50
CA SER A 137 -8.56 -11.62 6.88
C SER A 137 -9.63 -11.03 7.80
N MET A 138 -10.88 -10.84 7.35
CA MET A 138 -11.90 -10.18 8.17
C MET A 138 -12.22 -10.93 9.47
N ASP A 139 -12.27 -12.26 9.46
CA ASP A 139 -12.55 -13.05 10.66
C ASP A 139 -11.45 -12.83 11.73
N GLU A 140 -10.19 -12.73 11.31
CA GLU A 140 -9.05 -12.42 12.17
C GLU A 140 -9.13 -10.98 12.71
N GLN A 141 -9.54 -10.02 11.86
CA GLN A 141 -9.75 -8.62 12.28
C GLN A 141 -10.84 -8.54 13.36
N ASP A 142 -11.97 -9.20 13.15
CA ASP A 142 -13.07 -9.28 14.11
C ASP A 142 -12.65 -9.93 15.42
N GLU A 143 -11.85 -10.99 15.35
CA GLU A 143 -11.30 -11.64 16.54
C GLU A 143 -10.41 -10.69 17.34
N ILE A 144 -9.51 -9.95 16.69
CA ILE A 144 -8.65 -8.96 17.35
C ILE A 144 -9.48 -7.85 18.00
N VAL A 145 -10.53 -7.36 17.34
CA VAL A 145 -11.42 -6.33 17.90
C VAL A 145 -12.13 -6.86 19.15
N ARG A 146 -12.61 -8.12 19.13
CA ARG A 146 -13.31 -8.73 20.27
C ARG A 146 -12.39 -9.08 21.43
N LYS A 147 -11.20 -9.63 21.16
CA LYS A 147 -10.26 -10.10 22.19
C LYS A 147 -9.29 -9.02 22.68
N GLY A 148 -9.20 -7.91 21.95
CA GLY A 148 -8.28 -6.81 22.22
C GLY A 148 -6.99 -6.93 21.42
N PHE A 149 -6.54 -5.80 20.89
CA PHE A 149 -5.27 -5.69 20.16
C PHE A 149 -4.06 -5.82 21.10
N LYS A 150 -3.16 -6.74 20.80
CA LYS A 150 -1.89 -6.94 21.50
C LYS A 150 -0.76 -6.28 20.71
N ARG A 151 -0.12 -5.30 21.32
CA ARG A 151 0.92 -4.48 20.66
C ARG A 151 2.23 -5.25 20.44
N ASP A 152 2.51 -6.26 21.22
CA ASP A 152 3.70 -7.11 21.16
C ASP A 152 3.54 -8.31 20.21
N ASP A 153 2.32 -8.54 19.72
CA ASP A 153 2.02 -9.64 18.81
C ASP A 153 2.26 -9.20 17.35
N GLN A 154 3.21 -9.86 16.69
CA GLN A 154 3.59 -9.56 15.30
C GLN A 154 2.45 -9.81 14.31
N ALA A 155 1.58 -10.79 14.54
CA ALA A 155 0.45 -11.07 13.66
C ALA A 155 -0.59 -9.95 13.77
N HIS A 156 -0.85 -9.48 15.00
CA HIS A 156 -1.72 -8.33 15.23
C HIS A 156 -1.16 -7.06 14.55
N GLN A 157 0.13 -6.77 14.73
CA GLN A 157 0.77 -5.61 14.07
C GLN A 157 0.65 -5.69 12.54
N LYS A 158 0.92 -6.87 11.95
CA LYS A 158 0.83 -7.07 10.50
C LYS A 158 -0.59 -6.84 9.99
N LEU A 159 -1.60 -7.33 10.71
CA LEU A 159 -3.00 -7.12 10.35
C LEU A 159 -3.40 -5.65 10.45
N LEU A 160 -2.94 -4.96 11.50
CA LEU A 160 -3.17 -3.53 11.68
C LEU A 160 -2.58 -2.70 10.54
N HIS A 161 -1.34 -2.98 10.12
CA HIS A 161 -0.71 -2.29 8.99
C HIS A 161 -1.46 -2.55 7.67
N ALA A 162 -1.91 -3.78 7.44
CA ALA A 162 -2.74 -4.10 6.29
C ALA A 162 -4.06 -3.30 6.29
N MET A 163 -4.73 -3.22 7.45
CA MET A 163 -5.94 -2.40 7.61
C MET A 163 -5.66 -0.91 7.36
N PHE A 164 -4.55 -0.37 7.85
CA PHE A 164 -4.17 1.02 7.59
C PHE A 164 -4.03 1.32 6.09
N MET A 165 -3.44 0.41 5.33
CA MET A 165 -3.37 0.54 3.87
C MET A 165 -4.75 0.55 3.23
N THR A 166 -5.64 -0.38 3.59
CA THR A 166 -7.03 -0.39 3.10
C THR A 166 -7.79 0.90 3.46
N CYS A 167 -7.62 1.41 4.69
CA CYS A 167 -8.22 2.68 5.11
C CYS A 167 -7.74 3.86 4.24
N CYS A 168 -6.46 3.90 3.88
CA CYS A 168 -5.93 4.94 3.02
C CYS A 168 -6.45 4.83 1.59
N ASP A 169 -6.45 3.61 1.04
CA ASP A 169 -6.85 3.33 -0.34
C ASP A 169 -8.34 3.66 -0.59
N LEU A 170 -9.18 3.47 0.42
CA LEU A 170 -10.61 3.78 0.36
C LEU A 170 -10.97 5.17 0.93
N SER A 171 -9.99 6.01 1.21
CA SER A 171 -10.19 7.25 1.99
C SER A 171 -11.00 8.35 1.27
N ASP A 172 -11.20 8.25 -0.03
CA ASP A 172 -12.11 9.13 -0.79
C ASP A 172 -13.56 9.04 -0.28
N GLN A 173 -13.93 7.91 0.31
CA GLN A 173 -15.25 7.69 0.91
C GLN A 173 -15.42 8.36 2.28
N THR A 174 -14.35 8.90 2.86
CA THR A 174 -14.41 9.66 4.13
C THR A 174 -14.50 11.17 3.90
N LYS A 175 -14.60 11.62 2.64
CA LYS A 175 -14.64 13.03 2.27
C LYS A 175 -16.08 13.52 2.16
N ASP A 176 -16.24 14.78 1.76
CA ASP A 176 -17.56 15.32 1.48
C ASP A 176 -18.24 14.59 0.30
N TRP A 177 -19.57 14.73 0.21
CA TRP A 177 -20.38 14.11 -0.83
C TRP A 177 -19.87 14.41 -2.25
N LYS A 178 -19.37 15.62 -2.49
CA LYS A 178 -18.90 16.04 -3.83
C LYS A 178 -17.69 15.22 -4.25
N THR A 179 -16.78 14.97 -3.31
CA THR A 179 -15.58 14.17 -3.54
C THR A 179 -15.95 12.71 -3.77
N SER A 180 -16.72 12.11 -2.85
CA SER A 180 -17.11 10.70 -2.96
C SER A 180 -17.95 10.42 -4.22
N LYS A 181 -18.85 11.35 -4.61
CA LYS A 181 -19.61 11.27 -5.87
C LYS A 181 -18.73 11.37 -7.12
N LYS A 182 -17.63 12.13 -7.07
CA LYS A 182 -16.70 12.25 -8.22
C LYS A 182 -15.86 10.97 -8.40
N THR A 183 -15.56 10.29 -7.29
CA THR A 183 -14.79 9.04 -7.28
C THR A 183 -15.63 7.81 -7.68
N ALA A 184 -16.94 7.83 -7.44
CA ALA A 184 -17.88 6.77 -7.81
C ALA A 184 -18.13 6.69 -9.33
#